data_AF-A0A935TUB3-F1
#
_entry.id   AF-A0A935TUB3-F1
#
_cell.length_a   1.000
_cell.length_b   1.000
_cell.length_c   1.000
_cell.angle_alpha   90.00
_cell.angle_beta   90.00
_cell.angle_gamma   90.00
#
_symmetry.space_group_name_H-M   'P 1'
#
loop_
_entity.id
_entity.type
_entity.pdbx_description
1 polymer ?
#
loop_
_entity_poly.entity_id
_entity_poly.type
_entity_poly.pdbx_seq_one_letter_code
_entity_poly.pdbx_strand_id
1 'polypeptide(L)'
;MPRFDVLAGRILIGHSELDHGDPPMGVAAGRFMPTAAYAAVQDRVIATRDGSQLGLTLRVLAPDGSQLAADGQVQILDFSPELGPDGMEVQVLGIESPTYAELFPTQAAAFAVTRRDGD
;
A
#
# COMPACT_ATOMS: atom_id res chain seq x y z
N MET A 1 -5.13 5.09 -13.16
CA MET A 1 -5.66 4.76 -11.82
C MET A 1 -5.34 5.89 -10.86
N PRO A 2 -6.03 6.02 -9.71
CA PRO A 2 -5.63 7.00 -8.70
C PRO A 2 -4.22 6.71 -8.23
N ARG A 3 -3.46 7.78 -7.97
CA ARG A 3 -2.12 7.70 -7.39
C ARG A 3 -2.22 8.04 -5.92
N PHE A 4 -1.67 7.18 -5.08
CA PHE A 4 -1.66 7.32 -3.64
C PHE A 4 -0.30 7.77 -3.17
N ASP A 5 -0.28 8.69 -2.22
CA ASP A 5 0.96 9.19 -1.62
C ASP A 5 1.36 8.31 -0.44
N VAL A 6 2.61 7.90 -0.40
CA VAL A 6 3.18 7.10 0.69
C VAL A 6 4.12 7.99 1.50
N LEU A 7 3.87 8.08 2.80
CA LEU A 7 4.61 8.94 3.71
C LEU A 7 5.28 8.13 4.81
N ALA A 8 6.45 8.59 5.26
CA ALA A 8 7.03 8.24 6.56
C ALA A 8 6.90 9.45 7.48
N GLY A 9 6.07 9.34 8.51
CA GLY A 9 5.66 10.50 9.31
C GLY A 9 5.00 11.55 8.42
N ARG A 10 5.61 12.73 8.31
CA ARG A 10 5.12 13.84 7.46
C ARG A 10 5.81 13.96 6.10
N ILE A 11 6.79 13.10 5.80
CA ILE A 11 7.61 13.20 4.60
C ILE A 11 7.03 12.30 3.53
N LEU A 12 6.74 12.87 2.36
CA LEU A 12 6.39 12.11 1.16
C LEU A 12 7.63 11.32 0.71
N ILE A 13 7.55 9.99 0.80
CA ILE A 13 8.66 9.10 0.43
C ILE A 13 8.42 8.42 -0.90
N GLY A 14 7.20 8.33 -1.40
CA GLY A 14 6.90 7.74 -2.70
C GLY A 14 5.43 7.67 -2.99
N HIS A 15 5.08 6.86 -3.98
CA HIS A 15 3.70 6.68 -4.43
C HIS A 15 3.42 5.24 -4.81
N SER A 16 2.15 4.90 -4.91
CA SER A 16 1.70 3.66 -5.54
C SER A 16 0.36 3.87 -6.23
N GLU A 17 0.07 3.04 -7.23
CA GLU A 17 -1.26 2.97 -7.85
C GLU A 17 -2.18 1.96 -7.14
N LEU A 18 -1.64 1.17 -6.19
CA LEU A 18 -2.35 0.13 -5.45
C LEU A 18 -3.25 -0.72 -6.37
N ASP A 19 -2.63 -1.31 -7.40
CA ASP A 19 -3.29 -1.87 -8.58
C ASP A 19 -3.91 -3.25 -8.37
N HIS A 20 -3.58 -3.94 -7.29
CA HIS A 20 -4.16 -5.22 -6.92
C HIS A 20 -4.53 -5.27 -5.43
N GLY A 21 -5.31 -6.28 -5.03
CA GLY A 21 -5.80 -6.35 -3.67
C GLY A 21 -6.64 -7.58 -3.37
N ASP A 22 -6.98 -7.74 -2.10
CA ASP A 22 -7.87 -8.75 -1.55
C ASP A 22 -9.03 -8.04 -0.83
N PRO A 23 -10.15 -7.78 -1.53
CA PRO A 23 -11.27 -7.01 -0.98
C PRO A 23 -11.87 -7.60 0.31
N PRO A 24 -12.09 -8.93 0.44
CA PRO A 24 -12.52 -9.54 1.71
C PRO A 24 -11.67 -9.20 2.92
N MET A 25 -10.35 -9.05 2.72
CA MET A 25 -9.39 -8.76 3.78
C MET A 25 -9.09 -7.26 3.91
N GLY A 26 -9.70 -6.42 3.07
CA GLY A 26 -9.44 -4.98 3.04
C GLY A 26 -7.99 -4.65 2.66
N VAL A 27 -7.37 -5.46 1.78
CA VAL A 27 -5.97 -5.30 1.38
C VAL A 27 -5.90 -4.65 0.00
N ALA A 28 -5.09 -3.60 -0.12
CA ALA A 28 -4.68 -3.03 -1.40
C ALA A 28 -3.15 -2.98 -1.45
N ALA A 29 -2.58 -3.38 -2.57
CA ALA A 29 -1.15 -3.48 -2.78
C ALA A 29 -0.77 -3.05 -4.19
N GLY A 30 0.48 -2.65 -4.35
CA GLY A 30 0.98 -2.23 -5.64
C GLY A 30 2.43 -1.83 -5.56
N ARG A 31 3.06 -1.73 -6.74
CA ARG A 31 4.43 -1.28 -6.85
C ARG A 31 4.64 0.05 -6.11
N PHE A 32 5.74 0.14 -5.38
CA PHE A 32 6.17 1.38 -4.74
C PHE A 32 7.13 2.15 -5.66
N MET A 33 6.79 3.41 -5.95
CA MET A 33 7.60 4.33 -6.74
C MET A 33 8.24 5.37 -5.78
N PRO A 34 9.49 5.16 -5.34
CA PRO A 34 10.13 6.04 -4.37
C PRO A 34 10.46 7.41 -4.96
N THR A 35 10.40 8.43 -4.10
CA THR A 35 11.08 9.71 -4.32
C THR A 35 12.49 9.66 -3.73
N ALA A 36 13.29 10.70 -3.95
CA ALA A 36 14.61 10.82 -3.33
C ALA A 36 14.56 10.80 -1.78
N ALA A 37 13.45 11.21 -1.16
CA ALA A 37 13.31 11.24 0.29
C ALA A 37 13.25 9.83 0.91
N TYR A 38 12.92 8.80 0.12
CA TYR A 38 12.89 7.42 0.58
C TYR A 38 14.26 6.93 1.09
N ALA A 39 15.35 7.44 0.53
CA ALA A 39 16.72 7.08 0.94
C ALA A 39 16.97 7.30 2.44
N ALA A 40 16.27 8.23 3.09
CA ALA A 40 16.39 8.48 4.53
C ALA A 40 15.82 7.36 5.41
N VAL A 41 14.95 6.50 4.86
CA VAL A 41 14.27 5.41 5.60
C VAL A 41 14.51 4.03 4.99
N GLN A 42 15.09 3.95 3.79
CA GLN A 42 15.24 2.72 3.01
C GLN A 42 15.92 1.60 3.79
N ASP A 43 17.07 1.85 4.43
CA ASP A 43 17.78 0.82 5.21
C ASP A 43 16.93 0.23 6.33
N ARG A 44 16.12 1.07 6.98
CA ARG A 44 15.20 0.64 8.04
C ARG A 44 14.05 -0.16 7.47
N VAL A 45 13.52 0.25 6.31
CA VAL A 45 12.46 -0.48 5.60
C VAL A 45 12.96 -1.88 5.22
N ILE A 46 14.12 -1.99 4.58
CA ILE A 46 14.74 -3.28 4.21
C ILE A 46 14.96 -4.15 5.45
N ALA A 47 15.51 -3.59 6.55
CA ALA A 47 15.76 -4.33 7.78
C ALA A 47 14.50 -4.82 8.50
N THR A 48 13.34 -4.23 8.20
CA THR A 48 12.04 -4.54 8.85
C THR A 48 11.00 -5.07 7.85
N ARG A 49 11.38 -5.37 6.61
CA ARG A 49 10.45 -5.77 5.53
C ARG A 49 9.65 -7.03 5.87
N ASP A 50 10.25 -7.96 6.61
CA ASP A 50 9.62 -9.21 7.05
C ASP A 50 8.98 -9.11 8.44
N GLY A 51 8.92 -7.91 9.02
CA GLY A 51 8.49 -7.68 10.41
C GLY A 51 7.71 -6.38 10.60
N SER A 52 7.71 -5.89 11.84
CA SER A 52 6.95 -4.69 12.20
C SER A 52 7.63 -3.41 11.72
N GLN A 53 6.88 -2.60 10.97
CA GLN A 53 7.28 -1.28 10.49
C GLN A 53 6.66 -0.12 11.29
N LEU A 54 6.09 -0.38 12.47
CA LEU A 54 5.41 0.64 13.31
C LEU A 54 6.29 1.88 13.56
N GLY A 55 7.58 1.68 13.82
CA GLY A 55 8.53 2.76 14.10
C GLY A 55 8.86 3.67 12.90
N LEU A 56 8.37 3.35 11.70
CA LEU A 56 8.50 4.19 10.51
C LEU A 56 7.30 5.14 10.34
N THR A 57 6.20 4.92 11.08
CA THR A 57 4.98 5.74 11.01
C THR A 57 4.51 5.91 9.55
N LEU A 58 4.45 4.78 8.84
CA LEU A 58 4.06 4.76 7.44
C LEU A 58 2.57 5.08 7.29
N ARG A 59 2.24 5.90 6.29
CA ARG A 59 0.86 6.31 5.98
C ARG A 59 0.68 6.32 4.47
N VAL A 60 -0.53 5.99 4.03
CA VAL A 60 -0.93 6.14 2.62
C VAL A 60 -2.11 7.10 2.54
N LEU A 61 -1.99 8.12 1.71
CA LEU A 61 -3.02 9.11 1.47
C LEU A 61 -3.64 8.94 0.08
N ALA A 62 -4.96 9.01 0.02
CA ALA A 62 -5.73 9.15 -1.21
C ALA A 62 -5.51 10.53 -1.86
N PRO A 63 -5.89 10.69 -3.15
CA PRO A 63 -5.79 11.98 -3.84
C PRO A 63 -6.51 13.15 -3.15
N ASP A 64 -7.54 12.88 -2.35
CA ASP A 64 -8.27 13.89 -1.56
C ASP A 64 -7.59 14.22 -0.21
N GLY A 65 -6.45 13.58 0.08
CA GLY A 65 -5.68 13.74 1.31
C GLY A 65 -6.14 12.88 2.48
N SER A 66 -7.19 12.08 2.32
CA SER A 66 -7.65 11.14 3.36
C SER A 66 -6.66 9.99 3.54
N GLN A 67 -6.51 9.51 4.77
CA GLN A 67 -5.63 8.39 5.08
C GLN A 67 -6.40 7.07 4.89
N LEU A 68 -5.80 6.12 4.16
CA LEU A 68 -6.48 4.88 3.78
C LEU A 68 -6.67 3.87 4.91
N ALA A 69 -5.75 3.88 5.89
CA ALA A 69 -5.67 2.87 6.94
C ALA A 69 -5.04 3.44 8.20
N ALA A 70 -5.28 2.80 9.34
CA ALA A 70 -4.72 3.23 10.62
C ALA A 70 -3.20 3.04 10.68
N ASP A 71 -2.56 3.66 11.67
CA ASP A 71 -1.12 3.52 11.87
C ASP A 71 -0.73 2.06 12.07
N GLY A 72 0.34 1.63 11.41
CA GLY A 72 0.82 0.25 11.47
C GLY A 72 0.15 -0.72 10.51
N GLN A 73 -0.81 -0.26 9.70
CA GLN A 73 -1.45 -1.06 8.66
C GLN A 73 -0.83 -0.82 7.27
N VAL A 74 0.28 -0.09 7.19
CA VAL A 74 1.03 0.16 5.97
C VAL A 74 2.40 -0.51 6.09
N GLN A 75 2.78 -1.28 5.08
CA GLN A 75 4.08 -1.92 4.96
C GLN A 75 4.70 -1.63 3.60
N ILE A 76 6.01 -1.42 3.56
CA ILE A 76 6.80 -1.43 2.33
C ILE A 76 7.69 -2.67 2.35
N LEU A 77 7.52 -3.50 1.33
CA LEU A 77 8.39 -4.63 1.01
C LEU A 77 9.45 -4.14 0.03
N ASP A 78 10.69 -4.02 0.49
CA ASP A 78 11.81 -3.58 -0.34
C ASP A 78 12.79 -4.74 -0.56
N PHE A 79 12.66 -5.36 -1.74
CA PHE A 79 13.59 -6.35 -2.29
C PHE A 79 14.43 -5.75 -3.42
N SER A 80 14.57 -4.43 -3.49
CA SER A 80 15.38 -3.78 -4.52
C SER A 80 16.86 -4.15 -4.52
N PRO A 81 17.51 -4.52 -3.39
CA PRO A 81 18.86 -5.06 -3.43
C PRO A 81 18.96 -6.37 -4.22
N GLU A 82 17.92 -7.19 -4.21
CA GLU A 82 17.89 -8.51 -4.86
C GLU A 82 17.25 -8.47 -6.27
N LEU A 83 16.22 -7.65 -6.46
CA LEU A 83 15.33 -7.64 -7.63
C LEU A 83 15.38 -6.33 -8.42
N GLY A 84 16.19 -5.35 -8.01
CA GLY A 84 16.26 -4.03 -8.63
C GLY A 84 15.04 -3.15 -8.31
N PRO A 85 14.88 -2.00 -9.00
CA PRO A 85 13.87 -0.99 -8.64
C PRO A 85 12.41 -1.43 -8.81
N ASP A 86 12.18 -2.58 -9.45
CA ASP A 86 10.85 -3.18 -9.60
C ASP A 86 10.47 -4.06 -8.38
N GLY A 87 11.44 -4.41 -7.52
CA GLY A 87 11.25 -5.26 -6.33
C GLY A 87 10.70 -4.54 -5.10
N MET A 88 10.06 -3.38 -5.27
CA MET A 88 9.48 -2.61 -4.17
C MET A 88 7.96 -2.58 -4.28
N GLU A 89 7.28 -2.93 -3.19
CA GLU A 89 5.83 -2.97 -3.09
C GLU A 89 5.38 -2.25 -1.82
N VAL A 90 4.25 -1.56 -1.89
CA VAL A 90 3.54 -1.09 -0.71
C VAL A 90 2.27 -1.90 -0.53
N GLN A 91 1.98 -2.26 0.72
CA GLN A 91 0.76 -2.95 1.12
C GLN A 91 0.03 -2.10 2.15
N VAL A 92 -1.27 -1.94 1.95
CA VAL A 92 -2.18 -1.27 2.87
C VAL A 92 -3.22 -2.30 3.30
N LEU A 93 -3.26 -2.56 4.60
CA LEU A 93 -4.08 -3.60 5.21
C LEU A 93 -5.27 -2.98 5.92
N GLY A 94 -6.38 -3.72 6.02
CA GLY A 94 -7.51 -3.33 6.86
C GLY A 94 -8.24 -2.05 6.43
N ILE A 95 -8.22 -1.72 5.13
CA ILE A 95 -9.03 -0.64 4.58
C ILE A 95 -10.51 -1.01 4.73
N GLU A 96 -11.27 -0.18 5.44
CA GLU A 96 -12.66 -0.46 5.78
C GLU A 96 -13.61 -0.29 4.59
N SER A 97 -14.76 -0.97 4.65
CA SER A 97 -15.92 -0.65 3.81
C SER A 97 -16.67 0.55 4.40
N PRO A 98 -17.17 1.51 3.59
CA PRO A 98 -17.26 1.47 2.13
C PRO A 98 -16.02 1.97 1.38
N THR A 99 -15.06 2.58 2.07
CA THR A 99 -13.86 3.24 1.49
C THR A 99 -13.13 2.37 0.47
N TYR A 100 -12.92 1.09 0.76
CA TYR A 100 -12.27 0.18 -0.18
C TYR A 100 -13.02 0.10 -1.53
N ALA A 101 -14.34 -0.07 -1.51
CA ALA A 101 -15.15 -0.25 -2.70
C ALA A 101 -15.20 1.03 -3.55
N GLU A 102 -15.14 2.20 -2.91
CA GLU A 102 -15.14 3.50 -3.58
C GLU A 102 -13.81 3.78 -4.28
N LEU A 103 -12.68 3.42 -3.66
CA LEU A 103 -11.35 3.67 -4.19
C LEU A 103 -10.87 2.60 -5.17
N PHE A 104 -11.31 1.35 -4.98
CA PHE A 104 -10.88 0.18 -5.77
C PHE A 104 -12.07 -0.55 -6.41
N PRO A 105 -12.93 0.13 -7.19
CA PRO A 105 -14.19 -0.45 -7.68
C PRO A 105 -13.97 -1.67 -8.58
N THR A 106 -12.87 -1.71 -9.35
CA THR A 106 -12.55 -2.85 -10.21
C THR A 106 -12.15 -4.08 -9.40
N GLN A 107 -11.36 -3.90 -8.33
CA GLN A 107 -10.93 -4.99 -7.45
C GLN A 107 -12.14 -5.54 -6.68
N ALA A 108 -12.98 -4.66 -6.13
CA ALA A 108 -14.22 -5.04 -5.45
C ALA A 108 -15.19 -5.79 -6.38
N ALA A 109 -15.34 -5.34 -7.62
CA ALA A 109 -16.20 -5.98 -8.62
C ALA A 109 -15.69 -7.37 -9.02
N ALA A 110 -14.38 -7.53 -9.23
CA ALA A 110 -13.78 -8.82 -9.57
C ALA A 110 -14.10 -9.89 -8.51
N PHE A 111 -13.99 -9.55 -7.23
CA PHE A 111 -14.38 -10.45 -6.14
C PHE A 111 -15.88 -10.79 -6.15
N ALA A 112 -16.74 -9.79 -6.38
CA ALA A 112 -18.19 -10.00 -6.40
C ALA A 112 -18.65 -10.97 -7.51
N VAL A 113 -17.95 -11.00 -8.65
CA VAL A 113 -18.18 -11.98 -9.73
C VAL A 113 -17.77 -13.38 -9.28
N THR A 114 -16.55 -13.53 -8.74
CA THR A 114 -16.07 -14.84 -8.24
C THR A 114 -16.98 -15.43 -7.17
N ARG A 115 -17.55 -14.60 -6.29
CA ARG A 115 -18.49 -15.08 -5.25
C ARG A 115 -19.81 -15.60 -5.84
N ARG A 116 -20.27 -15.08 -6.98
CA ARG A 116 -21.53 -15.50 -7.63
C ARG A 116 -21.40 -16.78 -8.44
N ASP A 117 -20.19 -17.09 -8.93
CA ASP A 117 -19.92 -18.32 -9.69
C ASP A 117 -19.58 -19.52 -8.79
N GLY A 118 -19.51 -19.32 -7.47
CA GLY A 118 -19.20 -20.33 -6.45
C GLY A 118 -20.34 -20.69 -5.50
N ASP A 119 -21.53 -20.09 -5.68
CA ASP A 119 -22.80 -20.44 -5.00
C ASP A 119 -23.66 -21.34 -5.92
#